data_AF-A0A1F9TRK3-F1
#
_entry.id   AF-A0A1F9TRK3-F1
#
_cell.length_a   1.000
_cell.length_b   1.000
_cell.length_c   1.000
_cell.angle_alpha   90.00
_cell.angle_beta   90.00
_cell.angle_gamma   90.00
#
_symmetry.space_group_name_H-M   'P 1'
#
loop_
_entity.id
_entity.type
_entity.pdbx_description
1 polymer ?
#
loop_
_entity_poly.entity_id
_entity_poly.type
_entity_poly.pdbx_seq_one_letter_code
_entity_poly.pdbx_strand_id
1 'polypeptide(L)'
;MRYWVHIDNQVQGPFDKEKLASTPGFTVASMAYPEAPAGSEPAAWKAASAYPELLSALTPSPSPAPAPAPAPAPSRPAPAESPLALTMRGSLVGDPAFDAPLPKAPEAVKPFPVSTGTLAPAETAAPVPAPAPAQPDQRLAQLRLKLGQLGTELAAVAETQTQLAGKLAGAVKELKELAGE
;
A
#
# COMPACT_ATOMS: atom_id res chain seq x y z
N MET A 1 7.12 -9.86 -1.81
CA MET A 1 5.77 -9.74 -2.42
C MET A 1 5.55 -8.27 -2.60
N ARG A 2 5.35 -7.83 -3.84
CA ARG A 2 5.24 -6.39 -4.15
C ARG A 2 3.77 -6.00 -4.18
N TYR A 3 3.50 -4.73 -3.91
CA TYR A 3 2.17 -4.17 -3.93
C TYR A 3 2.16 -2.89 -4.74
N TRP A 4 1.06 -2.67 -5.42
CA TRP A 4 0.69 -1.39 -6.00
C TRP A 4 -0.22 -0.67 -5.01
N VAL A 5 -0.01 0.62 -4.81
CA VAL A 5 -0.80 1.41 -3.88
C VAL A 5 -1.37 2.63 -4.54
N HIS A 6 -2.56 3.03 -4.10
CA HIS A 6 -3.23 4.23 -4.57
C HIS A 6 -3.15 5.31 -3.49
N ILE A 7 -2.34 6.33 -3.74
CA ILE A 7 -2.06 7.46 -2.84
C ILE A 7 -2.30 8.74 -3.64
N ASP A 8 -3.04 9.69 -3.09
CA ASP A 8 -3.33 10.99 -3.74
C ASP A 8 -3.87 10.85 -5.18
N ASN A 9 -4.77 9.89 -5.38
CA ASN A 9 -5.39 9.61 -6.69
C ASN A 9 -4.40 9.13 -7.78
N GLN A 10 -3.21 8.67 -7.37
CA GLN A 10 -2.21 8.08 -8.25
C GLN A 10 -1.89 6.65 -7.82
N VAL A 11 -1.81 5.75 -8.80
CA VAL A 11 -1.28 4.40 -8.60
C VAL A 11 0.25 4.49 -8.62
N GLN A 12 0.89 4.19 -7.49
CA GLN A 12 2.34 4.07 -7.41
C GLN A 12 2.72 2.61 -7.12
N GLY A 13 3.77 2.12 -7.78
CA GLY A 13 4.25 0.74 -7.60
C GLY A 13 5.06 0.24 -8.78
N PRO A 14 5.61 -0.99 -8.70
CA PRO A 14 5.44 -1.95 -7.60
C PRO A 14 6.43 -1.70 -6.45
N PHE A 15 5.93 -1.63 -5.20
CA PHE A 15 6.75 -1.46 -4.00
C PHE A 15 6.76 -2.70 -3.13
N ASP A 16 7.86 -2.97 -2.46
CA ASP A 16 7.90 -3.95 -1.38
C ASP A 16 7.21 -3.42 -0.11
N LYS A 17 6.73 -4.34 0.73
CA LYS A 17 6.06 -4.03 2.00
C LYS A 17 6.82 -3.04 2.90
N GLU A 18 8.15 -3.08 2.86
CA GLU A 18 9.04 -2.20 3.65
C GLU A 18 9.10 -0.79 3.06
N LYS A 19 9.09 -0.69 1.73
CA LYS A 19 9.09 0.58 1.00
C LYS A 19 7.77 1.32 1.18
N LEU A 20 6.66 0.59 1.24
CA LEU A 20 5.32 1.16 1.45
C LEU A 20 5.18 1.93 2.75
N ALA A 21 5.73 1.40 3.85
CA ALA A 21 5.72 2.09 5.15
C ALA A 21 6.54 3.39 5.13
N SER A 22 7.53 3.49 4.24
CA SER A 22 8.33 4.71 4.04
C SER A 22 7.69 5.70 3.05
N THR A 23 6.61 5.31 2.37
CA THR A 23 5.96 6.18 1.37
C THR A 23 5.09 7.22 2.08
N PRO A 24 5.35 8.52 1.89
CA PRO A 24 4.53 9.58 2.48
C PRO A 24 3.11 9.50 1.89
N GLY A 25 2.10 9.65 2.76
CA GLY A 25 0.68 9.56 2.36
C GLY A 25 0.12 8.14 2.34
N PHE A 26 0.94 7.11 2.60
CA PHE A 26 0.43 5.76 2.77
C PHE A 26 -0.25 5.60 4.13
N THR A 27 -1.52 5.23 4.11
CA THR A 27 -2.35 5.04 5.31
C THR A 27 -3.03 3.68 5.29
N VAL A 28 -3.56 3.25 6.44
CA VAL A 28 -4.35 2.01 6.54
C VAL A 28 -5.60 2.00 5.66
N ALA A 29 -6.11 3.18 5.28
CA ALA A 29 -7.24 3.36 4.38
C ALA A 29 -6.84 3.38 2.90
N SER A 30 -5.55 3.51 2.59
CA SER A 30 -5.05 3.51 1.21
C SER A 30 -5.32 2.16 0.54
N MET A 31 -5.72 2.18 -0.73
CA MET A 31 -5.99 0.95 -1.48
C MET A 31 -4.66 0.33 -1.93
N ALA A 32 -4.46 -0.93 -1.59
CA ALA A 32 -3.32 -1.75 -1.98
C ALA A 32 -3.77 -2.90 -2.88
N TYR A 33 -2.88 -3.30 -3.79
CA TYR A 33 -3.08 -4.37 -4.73
C TYR A 33 -1.81 -5.25 -4.74
N PRO A 34 -1.89 -6.52 -4.30
CA PRO A 34 -0.74 -7.42 -4.32
C PRO A 34 -0.43 -7.84 -5.76
N GLU A 35 0.84 -7.72 -6.16
CA GLU A 35 1.33 -8.29 -7.41
C GLU A 35 1.29 -9.82 -7.29
N ALA A 36 0.31 -10.42 -7.94
CA ALA A 36 0.16 -11.86 -8.01
C ALA A 36 1.15 -12.44 -9.03
N PRO A 37 1.73 -13.63 -8.79
CA PRO A 37 2.61 -14.26 -9.76
C PRO A 37 1.85 -14.54 -11.06
N ALA A 38 2.55 -14.43 -12.20
CA ALA A 38 1.99 -14.59 -13.53
C ALA A 38 1.20 -15.92 -13.62
N GLY A 39 -0.13 -15.82 -13.70
CA GLY A 39 -1.04 -16.98 -13.74
C GLY A 39 -2.04 -17.06 -12.58
N SER A 40 -1.99 -16.18 -11.58
CA SER A 40 -3.02 -16.07 -10.54
C SER A 40 -4.07 -15.01 -10.91
N GLU A 41 -5.31 -15.20 -10.49
CA GLU A 41 -6.42 -14.26 -10.73
C GLU A 41 -6.07 -12.85 -10.25
N PRO A 42 -6.50 -11.80 -10.97
CA PRO A 42 -6.24 -10.42 -10.57
C PRO A 42 -6.85 -10.17 -9.20
N ALA A 43 -6.00 -9.96 -8.19
CA ALA A 43 -6.46 -9.65 -6.84
C ALA A 43 -7.35 -8.40 -6.88
N ALA A 44 -8.48 -8.39 -6.18
CA ALA A 44 -9.26 -7.15 -6.08
C ALA A 44 -8.44 -6.10 -5.30
N TRP A 45 -8.50 -4.83 -5.70
CA TRP A 45 -7.98 -3.73 -4.90
C TRP A 45 -8.66 -3.74 -3.53
N LYS A 46 -7.88 -3.83 -2.45
CA LYS A 46 -8.38 -3.86 -1.08
C LYS A 46 -7.70 -2.78 -0.25
N ALA A 47 -8.32 -2.35 0.84
CA ALA A 47 -7.68 -1.44 1.77
C ALA A 47 -6.40 -2.07 2.35
N ALA A 48 -5.38 -1.26 2.66
CA ALA A 48 -4.15 -1.73 3.29
C ALA A 48 -4.43 -2.44 4.63
N SER A 49 -5.49 -2.04 5.34
CA SER A 49 -5.98 -2.72 6.55
C SER A 49 -6.45 -4.15 6.36
N ALA A 50 -6.80 -4.57 5.13
CA ALA A 50 -7.16 -5.96 4.84
C ALA A 50 -5.95 -6.89 4.81
N TYR A 51 -4.73 -6.33 4.79
CA TYR A 51 -3.47 -7.06 4.72
C TYR A 51 -2.70 -6.92 6.04
N PRO A 52 -2.67 -7.97 6.88
CA PRO A 52 -1.98 -7.92 8.17
C PRO A 52 -0.48 -7.64 8.02
N GLU A 53 0.14 -8.02 6.90
CA GLU A 53 1.54 -7.71 6.61
C GLU A 53 1.80 -6.22 6.35
N LEU A 54 0.83 -5.48 5.80
CA LEU A 54 0.93 -4.03 5.62
C LEU A 54 0.69 -3.32 6.96
N LEU A 55 -0.30 -3.77 7.74
CA LEU A 55 -0.54 -3.26 9.10
C LEU A 55 0.70 -3.36 9.99
N SER A 56 1.43 -4.47 9.90
CA SER A 56 2.68 -4.68 10.64
C SER A 56 3.80 -3.73 10.22
N ALA A 57 3.77 -3.25 8.97
CA ALA A 57 4.74 -2.28 8.46
C ALA A 57 4.36 -0.83 8.82
N LEU A 58 3.07 -0.51 8.89
CA LEU A 58 2.58 0.82 9.32
C LEU A 58 2.57 1.02 10.83
N THR A 59 2.54 -0.05 11.63
CA THR A 59 2.68 0.08 13.09
C THR A 59 4.14 0.38 13.38
N PRO A 60 4.51 1.62 13.74
CA PRO A 60 5.88 1.89 14.13
C PRO A 60 6.16 1.02 15.35
N SER A 61 7.12 0.10 15.22
CA SER A 61 7.81 -0.42 16.40
C SER A 61 8.19 0.78 17.25
N PRO A 62 7.90 0.81 18.57
CA PRO A 62 8.17 1.96 19.41
C PRO A 62 9.62 2.35 19.19
N SER A 63 9.83 3.49 18.52
CA SER A 63 11.14 4.10 18.42
C SER A 63 11.64 4.23 19.86
N PRO A 64 12.83 3.70 20.21
CA PRO A 64 13.35 3.87 21.55
C PRO A 64 13.33 5.36 21.86
N ALA A 65 12.62 5.72 22.94
CA ALA A 65 12.49 7.09 23.40
C ALA A 65 13.86 7.79 23.34
N PRO A 66 13.93 9.07 22.91
CA PRO A 66 15.18 9.80 22.87
C PRO A 66 15.85 9.67 24.24
N ALA A 67 17.09 9.18 24.23
CA ALA A 67 17.90 9.06 25.44
C ALA A 67 17.88 10.42 26.16
N PRO A 68 17.66 10.46 27.48
CA PRO A 68 17.66 11.71 28.23
C PRO A 68 18.95 12.46 27.96
N ALA A 69 18.84 13.76 27.64
CA ALA A 69 19.97 14.63 27.41
C ALA A 69 20.97 14.53 28.60
N PRO A 70 22.27 14.45 28.34
CA PRO A 70 23.27 14.40 29.41
C PRO A 70 23.16 15.66 30.28
N ALA A 71 23.00 15.45 31.58
CA ALA A 71 22.99 16.50 32.58
C ALA A 71 24.30 17.32 32.54
N PRO A 72 24.26 18.64 32.82
CA PRO A 72 25.45 19.48 32.84
C PRO A 72 26.45 18.97 33.88
N ALA A 73 27.68 18.68 33.42
CA ALA A 73 28.77 18.22 34.26
C ALA A 73 29.23 19.33 35.23
N PRO A 74 29.48 19.04 36.52
CA PRO A 74 30.06 20.00 37.44
C PRO A 74 31.51 20.33 37.05
N SER A 75 31.80 21.64 36.93
CA SER A 75 33.14 22.17 36.71
C SER A 75 34.09 21.72 37.82
N ARG A 76 35.22 21.08 37.45
CA ARG A 76 36.35 20.85 38.37
C ARG A 76 37.65 21.38 37.74
N PRO A 77 38.54 22.02 38.52
CA PRO A 77 39.63 22.84 37.99
C PRO A 77 40.81 22.01 37.44
N ALA A 78 41.45 22.53 36.39
CA ALA A 78 42.87 22.32 36.07
C ALA A 78 43.75 22.93 37.20
N PRO A 79 45.05 22.59 37.40
CA PRO A 79 46.03 22.15 36.39
C PRO A 79 47.08 21.10 36.85
N ALA A 80 47.80 20.50 35.90
CA ALA A 80 49.21 20.16 36.05
C ALA A 80 49.82 19.91 34.65
N GLU A 81 50.81 20.72 34.32
CA GLU A 81 51.52 20.77 33.05
C GLU A 81 52.58 19.65 32.96
N SER A 82 52.73 19.08 31.76
CA SER A 82 53.94 18.59 31.03
C SER A 82 55.12 17.93 31.77
N PRO A 83 55.86 16.95 31.19
CA PRO A 83 56.35 17.00 29.80
C PRO A 83 56.66 15.61 29.15
N LEU A 84 55.87 15.18 28.16
CA LEU A 84 56.37 14.19 27.19
C LEU A 84 55.62 14.32 25.85
N ALA A 85 55.72 15.53 25.30
CA ALA A 85 55.67 15.72 23.87
C ALA A 85 56.96 15.13 23.28
N LEU A 86 56.91 13.87 22.84
CA LEU A 86 57.82 13.20 21.89
C LEU A 86 57.27 11.77 21.84
N THR A 87 56.46 11.35 20.88
CA THR A 87 56.88 11.10 19.50
C THR A 87 55.65 10.79 18.62
N MET A 88 55.61 11.39 17.43
CA MET A 88 54.88 10.93 16.22
C MET A 88 53.36 11.18 16.24
N ARG A 89 52.83 12.34 15.83
CA ARG A 89 52.78 12.94 14.48
C ARG A 89 52.29 11.98 13.37
N GLY A 90 51.05 12.19 12.94
CA GLY A 90 50.43 11.73 11.68
C GLY A 90 48.91 11.64 11.86
N SER A 91 48.12 12.68 11.57
CA SER A 91 47.51 12.96 10.25
C SER A 91 46.78 11.71 9.71
N LEU A 92 45.49 11.72 9.36
CA LEU A 92 44.79 12.73 8.57
C LEU A 92 43.29 12.38 8.63
N VAL A 93 42.45 13.41 8.64
CA VAL A 93 41.05 13.34 8.21
C VAL A 93 40.93 12.51 6.93
N GLY A 94 40.17 11.41 6.99
CA GLY A 94 39.83 10.57 5.86
C GLY A 94 38.38 10.81 5.45
N ASP A 95 38.23 11.60 4.40
CA ASP A 95 37.03 11.88 3.60
C ASP A 95 36.16 10.62 3.32
N PRO A 96 34.83 10.68 3.41
CA PRO A 96 33.98 9.60 2.91
C PRO A 96 33.95 9.65 1.39
N ALA A 97 34.73 8.76 0.77
CA ALA A 97 34.70 8.52 -0.67
C ALA A 97 33.28 8.15 -1.14
N PHE A 98 32.68 9.06 -1.90
CA PHE A 98 31.59 8.79 -2.84
C PHE A 98 32.14 7.87 -3.94
N ASP A 99 31.83 6.58 -3.90
CA ASP A 99 31.97 5.71 -5.07
C ASP A 99 30.61 5.62 -5.77
N ALA A 100 30.43 6.52 -6.74
CA ALA A 100 29.41 6.43 -7.75
C ALA A 100 30.03 5.79 -9.01
N PRO A 101 29.62 4.59 -9.43
CA PRO A 101 29.95 4.12 -10.77
C PRO A 101 29.01 4.78 -11.78
N LEU A 102 29.51 5.81 -12.46
CA LEU A 102 28.93 6.30 -13.70
C LEU A 102 29.13 5.27 -14.84
N PRO A 103 28.18 5.19 -15.78
CA PRO A 103 28.12 4.20 -16.85
C PRO A 103 29.16 4.44 -17.93
N LYS A 104 29.82 3.37 -18.40
CA LYS A 104 30.59 3.39 -19.64
C LYS A 104 29.64 3.23 -20.83
N ALA A 105 29.61 4.24 -21.70
CA ALA A 105 29.03 4.23 -23.04
C ALA A 105 30.11 3.80 -24.09
N PRO A 106 29.82 3.78 -25.41
CA PRO A 106 29.69 2.57 -26.22
C PRO A 106 30.82 2.38 -27.25
N GLU A 107 31.12 1.14 -27.63
CA GLU A 107 31.99 0.82 -28.78
C GLU A 107 31.47 -0.51 -29.40
N ALA A 108 30.63 -0.44 -30.43
CA ALA A 108 30.95 -0.37 -31.86
C ALA A 108 31.32 -1.72 -32.53
N VAL A 109 30.28 -2.34 -33.10
CA VAL A 109 30.18 -2.97 -34.45
C VAL A 109 30.96 -4.26 -34.74
N LYS A 110 30.24 -5.32 -35.18
CA LYS A 110 30.32 -5.89 -36.56
C LYS A 110 29.21 -6.93 -36.86
N PRO A 111 28.89 -7.18 -38.15
CA PRO A 111 27.54 -7.46 -38.67
C PRO A 111 27.27 -8.92 -39.08
N PHE A 112 25.98 -9.28 -39.17
CA PHE A 112 25.25 -10.29 -39.98
C PHE A 112 25.93 -11.61 -40.43
N PRO A 113 25.18 -12.73 -40.45
CA PRO A 113 24.36 -13.08 -41.63
C PRO A 113 22.90 -13.42 -41.27
N VAL A 114 21.92 -12.70 -41.82
CA VAL A 114 21.00 -13.17 -42.87
C VAL A 114 20.76 -14.68 -42.86
N SER A 115 19.62 -15.09 -42.29
CA SER A 115 18.92 -16.31 -42.70
C SER A 115 17.59 -15.90 -43.31
N THR A 116 17.58 -15.87 -44.64
CA THR A 116 16.39 -15.97 -45.50
C THR A 116 15.80 -17.38 -45.36
N GLY A 117 14.56 -17.47 -44.92
CA GLY A 117 13.68 -18.63 -45.07
C GLY A 117 12.27 -18.14 -44.78
N THR A 118 11.46 -17.83 -45.79
CA THR A 118 10.68 -18.78 -46.62
C THR A 118 9.21 -18.50 -46.34
N LEU A 119 8.59 -17.84 -47.31
CA LEU A 119 7.20 -17.90 -47.76
C LEU A 119 6.11 -18.13 -46.70
N ALA A 120 5.34 -17.05 -46.47
CA ALA A 120 3.93 -17.14 -46.14
C ALA A 120 3.20 -18.07 -47.14
N PRO A 121 2.09 -18.68 -46.69
CA PRO A 121 0.83 -18.09 -47.13
C PRO A 121 -0.11 -17.75 -45.96
N ALA A 122 -0.92 -16.74 -46.25
CA ALA A 122 -2.05 -16.24 -45.49
C ALA A 122 -2.75 -17.26 -44.59
N GLU A 123 -2.80 -16.94 -43.30
CA GLU A 123 -3.95 -17.28 -42.48
C GLU A 123 -4.42 -16.01 -41.77
N THR A 124 -5.67 -15.66 -42.06
CA THR A 124 -6.44 -14.57 -41.48
C THR A 124 -6.41 -14.67 -39.95
N ALA A 125 -5.43 -14.00 -39.33
CA ALA A 125 -5.46 -13.72 -37.90
C ALA A 125 -6.55 -12.66 -37.68
N ALA A 126 -7.74 -13.12 -37.31
CA ALA A 126 -8.76 -12.29 -36.71
C ALA A 126 -8.12 -11.44 -35.59
N PRO A 127 -8.45 -10.14 -35.47
CA PRO A 127 -7.97 -9.34 -34.37
C PRO A 127 -8.49 -9.98 -33.07
N VAL A 128 -7.59 -10.55 -32.29
CA VAL A 128 -7.86 -10.93 -30.90
C VAL A 128 -8.36 -9.64 -30.22
N PRO A 129 -9.61 -9.59 -29.72
CA PRO A 129 -10.06 -8.41 -29.01
C PRO A 129 -9.20 -8.30 -27.75
N ALA A 130 -8.35 -7.28 -27.71
CA ALA A 130 -7.75 -6.83 -26.47
C ALA A 130 -8.90 -6.65 -25.46
N PRO A 131 -8.80 -7.16 -24.21
CA PRO A 131 -9.81 -6.89 -23.20
C PRO A 131 -9.85 -5.38 -23.01
N ALA A 132 -10.93 -4.76 -23.50
CA ALA A 132 -11.14 -3.32 -23.33
C ALA A 132 -11.06 -3.01 -21.84
N PRO A 133 -10.33 -1.95 -21.42
CA PRO A 133 -10.37 -1.51 -20.04
C PRO A 133 -11.83 -1.23 -19.71
N ALA A 134 -12.41 -1.97 -18.75
CA ALA A 134 -13.77 -1.76 -18.30
C ALA A 134 -13.94 -0.27 -18.00
N GLN A 135 -14.68 0.41 -18.87
CA GLN A 135 -14.74 1.87 -18.89
C GLN A 135 -15.26 2.37 -17.54
N PRO A 136 -14.76 3.50 -17.02
CA PRO A 136 -15.22 4.08 -15.76
C PRO A 136 -16.75 4.26 -15.71
N ASP A 137 -17.38 4.41 -16.87
CA ASP A 137 -18.84 4.49 -17.03
C ASP A 137 -19.57 3.21 -16.56
N GLN A 138 -19.03 2.02 -16.85
CA GLN A 138 -19.60 0.76 -16.36
C GLN A 138 -19.54 0.65 -14.83
N ARG A 139 -18.46 1.15 -14.21
CA ARG A 139 -18.38 1.19 -12.75
C ARG A 139 -19.40 2.13 -12.15
N LEU A 140 -19.60 3.30 -12.73
CA LEU A 140 -20.65 4.23 -12.31
C LEU A 140 -22.05 3.63 -12.47
N ALA A 141 -22.31 2.93 -13.59
CA ALA A 141 -23.56 2.22 -13.81
C ALA A 141 -23.79 1.12 -12.75
N GLN A 142 -22.76 0.32 -12.43
CA GLN A 142 -22.84 -0.69 -11.39
C GLN A 142 -23.07 -0.09 -9.99
N LEU A 143 -22.41 1.03 -9.67
CA LEU A 143 -22.60 1.71 -8.39
C LEU A 143 -24.03 2.24 -8.25
N ARG A 144 -24.58 2.84 -9.31
CA ARG A 144 -25.98 3.30 -9.33
C ARG A 144 -26.96 2.15 -9.13
N LEU A 145 -26.72 1.02 -9.79
CA LEU A 145 -27.55 -0.17 -9.63
C LEU A 145 -27.50 -0.69 -8.18
N LYS A 146 -26.30 -0.81 -7.59
CA LYS A 146 -26.11 -1.25 -6.21
C LYS A 146 -26.75 -0.31 -5.20
N LEU A 147 -26.65 1.01 -5.41
CA LEU A 147 -27.32 2.01 -4.58
C LEU A 147 -28.84 1.85 -4.63
N GLY A 148 -29.41 1.58 -5.82
CA GLY A 148 -30.83 1.28 -5.95
C GLY A 148 -31.23 0.02 -5.19
N GLN A 149 -30.46 -1.06 -5.32
CA GLN A 149 -30.72 -2.31 -4.60
C GLN A 149 -30.68 -2.13 -3.07
N LEU A 150 -29.66 -1.43 -2.56
CA LEU A 150 -29.55 -1.11 -1.13
C LEU A 150 -30.72 -0.25 -0.64
N GLY A 151 -31.22 0.68 -1.46
CA GLY A 151 -32.41 1.46 -1.14
C GLY A 151 -33.66 0.58 -0.96
N THR A 152 -33.86 -0.37 -1.86
CA THR A 152 -34.98 -1.33 -1.76
C THR A 152 -34.84 -2.25 -0.55
N GLU A 153 -33.63 -2.76 -0.29
CA GLU A 153 -33.36 -3.60 0.89
C GLU A 153 -33.63 -2.83 2.19
N LEU A 154 -33.21 -1.57 2.28
CA LEU A 154 -33.46 -0.73 3.44
C LEU A 154 -34.96 -0.47 3.67
N ALA A 155 -35.73 -0.27 2.60
CA ALA A 155 -37.18 -0.12 2.70
C ALA A 155 -37.85 -1.41 3.21
N ALA A 156 -37.42 -2.58 2.72
CA ALA A 156 -37.93 -3.86 3.19
C ALA A 156 -37.62 -4.11 4.68
N VAL A 157 -36.43 -3.73 5.13
CA VAL A 157 -36.05 -3.79 6.56
C VAL A 157 -36.93 -2.86 7.39
N ALA A 158 -37.19 -1.64 6.92
CA ALA A 158 -38.06 -0.68 7.62
C ALA A 158 -39.51 -1.20 7.75
N GLU A 159 -40.04 -1.82 6.70
CA GLU A 159 -41.36 -2.45 6.73
C GLU A 159 -41.40 -3.62 7.73
N THR A 160 -40.37 -4.46 7.74
CA THR A 160 -40.23 -5.58 8.68
C THR A 160 -40.19 -5.09 10.13
N GLN A 161 -39.45 -4.02 10.42
CA GLN A 161 -39.42 -3.41 11.75
C GLN A 161 -40.79 -2.86 12.17
N THR A 162 -41.50 -2.21 11.25
CA THR A 162 -42.86 -1.69 11.50
C THR A 162 -43.83 -2.83 11.83
N GLN A 163 -43.73 -3.96 11.11
CA GLN A 163 -44.55 -5.14 11.35
C GLN A 163 -44.25 -5.77 12.71
N LEU A 164 -42.98 -5.89 13.09
CA LEU A 164 -42.56 -6.41 14.40
C LEU A 164 -43.03 -5.51 15.54
N ALA A 165 -42.88 -4.19 15.39
CA ALA A 165 -43.36 -3.23 16.38
C ALA A 165 -44.88 -3.33 16.57
N GLY A 166 -45.64 -3.44 15.47
CA GLY A 166 -47.10 -3.65 15.51
C GLY A 166 -47.49 -4.95 16.21
N LYS A 167 -46.79 -6.06 15.92
CA LYS A 167 -47.02 -7.35 16.57
C LYS A 167 -46.73 -7.31 18.07
N LEU A 168 -45.63 -6.68 18.48
CA LEU A 168 -45.29 -6.52 19.89
C LEU A 168 -46.32 -5.65 20.63
N ALA A 169 -46.73 -4.53 20.02
CA ALA A 169 -47.77 -3.69 20.61
C ALA A 169 -49.11 -4.44 20.78
N GLY A 170 -49.48 -5.27 19.79
CA GLY A 170 -50.65 -6.15 19.88
C GLY A 170 -50.52 -7.19 20.99
N ALA A 171 -49.40 -7.91 21.05
CA ALA A 171 -49.17 -8.93 22.08
C ALA A 171 -49.14 -8.35 23.49
N VAL A 172 -48.55 -7.16 23.68
CA VAL A 172 -48.56 -6.44 24.96
C VAL A 172 -49.99 -6.05 25.34
N LYS A 173 -50.81 -5.62 24.38
CA LYS A 173 -52.22 -5.32 24.63
C LYS A 173 -53.00 -6.56 25.05
N GLU A 174 -52.86 -7.68 24.36
CA GLU A 174 -53.53 -8.94 24.72
C GLU A 174 -53.09 -9.44 26.10
N LEU A 175 -51.81 -9.36 26.43
CA LEU A 175 -51.31 -9.70 27.77
C LEU A 175 -51.90 -8.80 28.86
N LYS A 176 -52.09 -7.51 28.57
CA LYS A 176 -52.73 -6.57 29.50
C LYS A 176 -54.21 -6.90 29.72
N GLU A 177 -54.94 -7.25 28.66
CA GLU A 177 -56.35 -7.68 28.77
C GLU A 177 -56.49 -9.00 29.54
N LEU A 178 -55.57 -9.95 29.34
CA LEU A 178 -55.53 -11.22 30.08
C LEU A 178 -55.14 -11.04 31.56
N ALA A 179 -54.33 -10.03 31.88
CA ALA A 179 -53.90 -9.75 33.25
C ALA A 179 -54.99 -9.09 34.12
N GLY A 180 -56.14 -8.71 33.54
CA GLY A 180 -57.28 -8.17 34.29
C GLY A 180 -57.00 -6.83 34.95
N GLU A 181 -56.28 -5.94 34.24
CA GLU A 181 -56.07 -4.54 34.64
C GLU A 181 -57.22 -3.64 34.17
#